data_AF-A0A354FPF5-F1
#
_entry.id   AF-A0A354FPF5-F1
#
_cell.length_a   1.000
_cell.length_b   1.000
_cell.length_c   1.000
_cell.angle_alpha   90.00
_cell.angle_beta   90.00
_cell.angle_gamma   90.00
#
_symmetry.space_group_name_H-M   'P 1'
#
loop_
_entity.id
_entity.type
_entity.pdbx_description
1 polymer ?
#
loop_
_entity_poly.entity_id
_entity_poly.type
_entity_poly.pdbx_seq_one_letter_code
_entity_poly.pdbx_strand_id
1 'polypeptide(L)' 'IGRGTISFSLKSATGSGPDRGGHFAHWESLSLGGSEVYLSSRDGIDESDEIPTLPAGAHSHFNWAFSKPGNYFLEFEVA' A
#
# COMPACT_ATOMS: atom_id res chain seq x y z
N ILE A 1 -16.41 23.37 1.90
CA ILE A 1 -15.21 22.51 1.79
C ILE A 1 -15.56 21.16 2.41
N GLY A 2 -15.66 20.12 1.58
CA GLY A 2 -16.29 18.84 1.92
C GLY A 2 -15.55 18.08 3.01
N ARG A 3 -16.32 17.39 3.87
CA ARG A 3 -15.82 16.51 4.94
C ARG A 3 -15.36 15.14 4.40
N GLY A 4 -14.79 15.10 3.20
CA GLY A 4 -14.37 13.84 2.58
C GLY A 4 -13.14 13.31 3.27
N THR A 5 -13.29 12.20 3.98
CA THR A 5 -12.18 11.32 4.33
C THR A 5 -11.88 10.42 3.14
N ILE A 6 -10.62 10.00 2.99
CA ILE A 6 -10.23 9.00 1.99
C ILE A 6 -9.68 7.78 2.72
N SER A 7 -10.20 6.60 2.38
CA SER A 7 -9.50 5.33 2.59
C SER A 7 -8.91 4.80 1.29
N PHE A 8 -7.88 3.95 1.42
CA PHE A 8 -7.15 3.37 0.31
C PHE A 8 -6.71 1.96 0.68
N SER A 9 -7.24 0.95 -0.02
CA SER A 9 -6.92 -0.46 0.20
C SER A 9 -6.31 -1.12 -1.03
N LEU A 10 -5.40 -2.07 -0.82
CA LEU A 10 -4.83 -2.89 -1.88
C LEU A 10 -5.81 -4.03 -2.20
N LYS A 11 -6.12 -4.25 -3.47
CA LYS A 11 -7.04 -5.31 -3.91
C LYS A 11 -6.33 -6.43 -4.64
N SER A 12 -5.30 -6.12 -5.42
CA SER A 12 -4.50 -7.14 -6.11
C SER A 12 -3.09 -6.67 -6.44
N ALA A 13 -2.18 -7.63 -6.56
CA ALA A 13 -0.83 -7.44 -7.09
C ALA A 13 -0.49 -8.58 -8.05
N THR A 14 -0.38 -8.29 -9.33
CA THR A 14 -0.15 -9.29 -10.38
C THR A 14 0.95 -8.88 -11.35
N GLY A 15 1.34 -9.76 -12.26
CA GLY A 15 2.33 -9.49 -13.31
C GLY A 15 3.64 -10.26 -13.13
N SER A 16 4.61 -9.95 -13.99
CA SER A 16 5.86 -10.73 -14.08
C SER A 16 6.74 -10.65 -12.83
N GLY A 17 6.59 -9.62 -11.99
CA GLY A 17 7.21 -9.57 -10.66
C GLY A 17 6.61 -10.61 -9.72
N PRO A 18 5.29 -10.53 -9.42
CA PRO A 18 4.57 -11.52 -8.62
C PRO A 18 4.67 -12.96 -9.16
N ASP A 19 4.61 -13.18 -10.47
CA ASP A 19 4.75 -14.50 -11.09
C ASP A 19 6.11 -15.17 -10.77
N ARG A 20 7.13 -14.38 -10.46
CA ARG A 20 8.46 -14.84 -10.03
C ARG A 20 8.58 -14.98 -8.51
N GLY A 21 7.47 -14.87 -7.79
CA GLY A 21 7.40 -14.81 -6.32
C GLY A 21 7.94 -13.50 -5.76
N GLY A 22 7.70 -12.38 -6.47
CA GLY A 22 7.96 -11.03 -5.98
C GLY A 22 6.77 -10.46 -5.24
N HIS A 23 7.00 -9.47 -4.37
CA HIS A 23 5.96 -8.87 -3.54
C HIS A 23 6.10 -7.36 -3.55
N PHE A 24 4.96 -6.68 -3.56
CA PHE A 24 4.80 -5.25 -3.31
C PHE A 24 4.59 -5.00 -1.81
N ALA A 25 5.14 -3.88 -1.32
CA ALA A 25 4.81 -3.32 -0.03
C ALA A 25 4.73 -1.78 -0.09
N HIS A 26 3.80 -1.22 0.68
CA HIS A 26 3.64 0.21 0.94
C HIS A 26 3.90 0.49 2.41
N TRP A 27 4.79 1.44 2.70
CA TRP A 27 5.31 1.62 4.07
C TRP A 27 5.79 3.04 4.35
N GLU A 28 5.93 3.41 5.62
CA GLU A 28 6.54 4.68 6.04
C GLU A 28 7.60 4.50 7.12
N SER A 29 8.48 5.50 7.25
CA SER A 29 9.45 5.55 8.34
C SER A 29 8.82 6.20 9.58
N LEU A 30 8.99 5.58 10.74
CA LEU A 30 8.52 6.15 12.00
C LEU A 30 9.51 7.17 12.57
N SER A 31 9.00 8.15 13.31
CA SER A 31 9.78 9.31 13.80
C SER A 31 10.92 8.97 14.74
N LEU A 32 10.84 7.82 15.43
CA LEU A 32 11.86 7.33 16.37
C LEU A 32 12.68 6.18 15.80
N GLY A 33 12.61 5.94 14.48
CA GLY A 33 13.21 4.80 13.82
C GLY A 33 12.23 3.62 13.70
N GLY A 34 12.54 2.73 12.75
CA GLY A 34 11.64 1.66 12.33
C GLY A 34 10.78 2.03 11.11
N SER A 35 10.00 1.07 10.65
CA SER A 35 9.12 1.20 9.49
C SER A 35 7.78 0.54 9.77
N GLU A 36 6.70 1.18 9.38
CA GLU A 36 5.35 0.63 9.43
C GLU A 36 4.92 0.24 8.01
N VAL A 37 4.40 -0.98 7.84
CA VAL A 37 3.91 -1.49 6.55
C VAL A 37 2.39 -1.48 6.60
N TYR A 38 1.76 -0.83 5.63
CA TYR A 38 0.31 -0.72 5.56
C TYR A 38 -0.32 -1.65 4.54
N LEU A 39 0.34 -1.82 3.38
CA LEU A 39 -0.16 -2.68 2.31
C LEU A 39 0.93 -3.68 1.95
N SER A 40 0.59 -4.96 1.89
CA SER A 40 1.47 -6.07 1.57
C SER A 40 0.79 -7.01 0.60
N SER A 41 1.59 -7.65 -0.26
CA SER A 41 1.14 -8.81 -1.05
C SER A 41 1.90 -10.07 -0.69
N ARG A 42 2.65 -10.04 0.43
CA ARG A 42 3.58 -11.10 0.84
C ARG A 42 2.86 -12.32 1.41
N ASP A 43 1.78 -12.08 2.12
CA ASP A 43 1.09 -13.01 3.00
C ASP A 43 -0.39 -13.22 2.63
N GLY A 44 -0.78 -12.73 1.45
CA GLY A 44 -2.17 -12.58 1.03
C GLY A 44 -2.48 -11.11 0.82
N ILE A 45 -3.68 -10.82 0.32
CA ILE A 45 -4.25 -9.47 0.33
C ILE A 45 -5.62 -9.61 0.98
N ASP A 46 -5.86 -8.87 2.05
CA ASP A 46 -7.13 -8.89 2.77
C ASP A 46 -7.55 -7.49 3.28
N GLU A 47 -8.54 -7.45 4.16
CA GLU A 47 -9.09 -6.19 4.69
C GLU A 47 -8.09 -5.42 5.57
N SER A 48 -7.00 -6.05 6.01
CA SER A 48 -5.94 -5.37 6.77
C SER A 48 -4.97 -4.57 5.89
N ASP A 49 -4.98 -4.79 4.57
CA ASP A 49 -4.19 -4.03 3.60
C ASP A 49 -4.89 -2.69 3.28
N GLU A 50 -4.96 -1.81 4.27
CA GLU A 50 -5.55 -0.48 4.19
C GLU A 50 -4.66 0.57 4.87
N ILE A 51 -4.55 1.76 4.28
CA ILE A 51 -3.86 2.88 4.95
C ILE A 51 -4.78 3.56 5.98
N PRO A 52 -4.21 4.24 7.00
CA PRO A 52 -4.99 5.06 7.90
C PRO A 52 -5.78 6.13 7.14
N THR A 53 -7.07 6.29 7.49
CA THR A 53 -7.96 7.27 6.86
C THR A 53 -7.36 8.67 6.91
N LEU A 54 -7.24 9.31 5.76
CA LEU A 54 -6.76 10.68 5.67
C LEU A 54 -7.91 11.67 5.86
N PRO A 55 -7.84 12.59 6.84
CA PRO A 55 -8.87 13.60 7.03
C PRO A 55 -8.84 14.65 5.91
N ALA A 56 -9.96 15.34 5.73
CA ALA A 56 -10.08 16.39 4.73
C ALA A 56 -8.98 17.45 4.88
N GLY A 57 -8.27 17.73 3.79
CA GLY A 57 -7.16 18.70 3.76
C GLY A 57 -5.80 18.16 4.23
N ALA A 58 -5.72 16.89 4.62
CA ALA A 58 -4.45 16.23 4.91
C ALA A 58 -3.84 15.57 3.66
N HIS A 59 -2.53 15.34 3.73
CA HIS A 59 -1.80 14.47 2.82
C HIS A 59 -0.72 13.73 3.62
N SER A 60 -0.34 12.55 3.15
CA SER A 60 0.74 11.73 3.71
C SER A 60 1.67 11.26 2.62
N HIS A 61 2.93 10.98 2.97
CA HIS A 61 3.95 10.47 2.07
C HIS A 61 4.29 9.04 2.48
N PHE A 62 4.37 8.16 1.49
CA PHE A 62 4.71 6.76 1.71
C PHE A 62 5.75 6.29 0.70
N ASN A 63 6.44 5.22 1.06
CA ASN A 63 7.43 4.55 0.25
C ASN A 63 6.86 3.26 -0.33
N TRP A 64 7.33 2.90 -1.52
CA TRP A 64 6.96 1.65 -2.18
C TRP A 64 8.19 0.76 -2.30
N ALA A 65 8.00 -0.54 -2.08
CA ALA A 65 9.06 -1.54 -2.20
C ALA A 65 8.59 -2.71 -3.05
N PHE A 66 9.53 -3.24 -3.84
CA PHE A 66 9.34 -4.40 -4.69
C PHE A 66 10.46 -5.40 -4.41
N SER A 67 10.12 -6.62 -3.98
CA SER A 67 11.14 -7.58 -3.54
C SER A 67 11.88 -8.28 -4.69
N LYS A 68 11.35 -8.21 -5.92
CA LYS A 68 11.98 -8.76 -7.13
C LYS A 68 11.72 -7.87 -8.35
N PRO A 69 12.65 -7.84 -9.33
CA PRO A 69 12.42 -7.18 -10.62
C PRO A 69 11.27 -7.80 -11.40
N GLY A 70 10.53 -6.96 -12.13
CA GLY A 70 9.42 -7.34 -12.99
C GLY A 70 8.37 -6.24 -13.06
N ASN A 71 7.32 -6.46 -13.83
CA ASN A 71 6.16 -5.57 -13.87
C ASN A 71 5.18 -5.96 -12.76
N TYR A 72 4.65 -4.95 -12.08
CA TYR A 72 3.61 -5.10 -11.06
C TYR A 72 2.40 -4.29 -11.51
N PHE A 73 1.25 -4.96 -11.63
CA PHE A 73 -0.05 -4.35 -11.82
C PHE A 73 -0.76 -4.38 -10.48
N LEU A 74 -0.95 -3.21 -9.88
CA LEU A 74 -1.57 -3.03 -8.57
C LEU A 74 -2.96 -2.43 -8.75
N GLU A 75 -3.96 -3.03 -8.12
CA GLU A 75 -5.30 -2.47 -8.03
C GLU A 75 -5.54 -1.95 -6.63
N PHE A 76 -6.08 -0.72 -6.55
CA PHE A 76 -6.43 -0.08 -5.30
C PHE A 76 -7.88 0.36 -5.33
N GLU A 77 -8.55 0.24 -4.19
CA GLU A 77 -9.88 0.80 -3.98
C GLU A 77 -9.77 2.06 -3.13
N VAL A 78 -10.54 3.08 -3.50
CA VAL A 78 -10.61 4.37 -2.81
C VAL A 78 -12.06 4.64 -2.43
N ALA A 79 -12.30 4.94 -1.15
CA ALA A 79 -13.63 5.25 -0.62
C ALA A 79 -13.63 6.53 0.23
#